data_AF-A0A7X5LJ01-F1
#
_entry.id   AF-A0A7X5LJ01-F1
#
_cell.length_a   1.000
_cell.length_b   1.000
_cell.length_c   1.000
_cell.angle_alpha   90.00
_cell.angle_beta   90.00
_cell.angle_gamma   90.00
#
_symmetry.space_group_name_H-M   'P 1'
#
loop_
_entity.id
_entity.type
_entity.pdbx_description
1 polymer ?
#
loop_
_entity_poly.entity_id
_entity_poly.type
_entity_poly.pdbx_seq_one_letter_code
_entity_poly.pdbx_strand_id
1 'polypeptide(L)'
;MYRSSCSCQEVQIKVSGCCEQALDLETLSCNDDQSLTLTTHRRNISIDCAAHALGEIQLHPNQTQVFCNLCSTQLFTQNAGGEVELTVKYYGHDVLSEHHGQFNLP
;
A
#
# COMPACT_ATOMS: atom_id res chain seq x y z
N MET A 1 -9.51 -0.50 2.33
CA MET A 1 -8.22 -1.08 2.77
C MET A 1 -7.31 -1.28 1.55
N TYR A 2 -6.01 -0.93 1.62
CA TYR A 2 -5.07 -1.05 0.49
C TYR A 2 -4.15 -2.26 0.64
N ARG A 3 -3.79 -2.88 -0.48
CA ARG A 3 -2.89 -4.05 -0.51
C ARG A 3 -1.81 -3.90 -1.57
N SER A 4 -0.64 -4.44 -1.29
CA SER A 4 0.45 -4.59 -2.26
C SER A 4 1.09 -5.96 -2.09
N SER A 5 1.72 -6.47 -3.13
CA SER A 5 2.47 -7.72 -3.09
C SER A 5 3.66 -7.67 -4.02
N CYS A 6 4.72 -8.42 -3.70
CA CYS A 6 5.80 -8.63 -4.67
C CYS A 6 5.34 -9.45 -5.88
N SER A 7 6.17 -9.49 -6.93
CA SER A 7 5.84 -10.21 -8.17
C SER A 7 5.74 -11.73 -7.97
N CYS A 8 6.48 -12.31 -7.02
CA CYS A 8 6.39 -13.74 -6.68
C CYS A 8 5.32 -14.07 -5.63
N GLN A 9 4.59 -13.08 -5.12
CA GLN A 9 3.51 -13.21 -4.12
C GLN A 9 3.93 -13.70 -2.72
N GLU A 10 5.22 -13.93 -2.48
CA GLU A 10 5.78 -14.35 -1.18
C GLU A 10 5.78 -13.24 -0.11
N VAL A 11 5.61 -11.98 -0.53
CA VAL A 11 5.48 -10.83 0.36
C VAL A 11 4.16 -10.14 0.09
N GLN A 12 3.32 -10.03 1.12
CA GLN A 12 2.06 -9.31 1.08
C GLN A 12 2.07 -8.17 2.09
N ILE A 13 1.64 -6.99 1.65
CA ILE A 13 1.59 -5.78 2.45
C ILE A 13 0.14 -5.30 2.52
N LYS A 14 -0.33 -5.08 3.74
CA LYS A 14 -1.65 -4.51 4.03
C LYS A 14 -1.47 -3.16 4.70
N VAL A 15 -2.17 -2.14 4.21
CA VAL A 15 -2.18 -0.81 4.82
C VAL A 15 -3.51 -0.56 5.50
N SER A 16 -3.45 -0.24 6.80
CA SER A 16 -4.60 0.04 7.67
C SER A 16 -4.55 1.47 8.18
N GLY A 17 -5.68 2.18 8.22
CA GLY A 17 -5.77 3.50 8.85
C GLY A 17 -5.12 4.66 8.07
N CYS A 18 -5.07 4.58 6.74
CA CYS A 18 -4.73 5.76 5.94
C CYS A 18 -5.96 6.67 5.86
N CYS A 19 -5.83 7.94 6.27
CA CYS A 19 -6.93 8.90 6.21
C CYS A 19 -7.41 9.04 4.75
N GLU A 20 -8.72 8.88 4.54
CA GLU A 20 -9.42 8.98 3.26
C GLU A 20 -9.21 10.35 2.56
N GLN A 21 -8.70 11.33 3.30
CA GLN A 21 -8.41 12.70 2.84
C GLN A 21 -7.07 12.84 2.10
N ALA A 22 -6.17 11.85 2.18
CA ALA A 22 -4.86 11.90 1.50
C ALA A 22 -4.89 11.36 0.07
N LEU A 23 -6.06 10.91 -0.39
CA LEU A 23 -6.27 10.34 -1.70
C LEU A 23 -7.10 11.34 -2.49
N ASP A 24 -6.41 12.12 -3.30
CA ASP A 24 -7.04 13.01 -4.27
C ASP A 24 -7.93 12.15 -5.18
N LEU A 25 -9.25 12.29 -5.00
CA LEU A 25 -10.27 11.43 -5.61
C LEU A 25 -10.16 11.41 -7.15
N GLU A 26 -9.58 12.45 -7.75
CA GLU A 26 -9.34 12.57 -9.18
C GLU A 26 -8.25 11.59 -9.66
N THR A 27 -7.27 11.25 -8.83
CA THR A 27 -6.19 10.30 -9.19
C THR A 27 -6.70 8.84 -9.26
N LEU A 28 -7.77 8.52 -8.52
CA LEU A 28 -8.41 7.21 -8.55
C LEU A 28 -9.29 7.04 -9.81
N SER A 29 -9.91 8.10 -10.30
CA SER A 29 -10.84 8.05 -11.44
C SER A 29 -10.17 7.81 -12.80
N CYS A 30 -8.85 7.96 -12.91
CA CYS A 30 -8.14 7.99 -14.20
C CYS A 30 -7.09 6.87 -14.37
N ASN A 31 -6.98 5.93 -13.44
CA ASN A 31 -5.98 4.86 -13.50
C ASN A 31 -6.61 3.51 -13.89
N ASP A 32 -6.48 3.14 -15.17
CA ASP A 32 -6.85 1.80 -15.68
C ASP A 32 -6.10 0.65 -14.97
N ASP A 33 -4.91 0.93 -14.40
CA ASP A 33 -4.05 -0.07 -13.74
C ASP A 33 -4.41 -0.35 -12.28
N GLN A 34 -5.41 0.35 -11.71
CA GLN A 34 -5.85 0.19 -10.31
C GLN A 34 -4.70 0.32 -9.28
N SER A 35 -3.60 0.97 -9.63
CA SER A 35 -2.43 1.20 -8.78
C SER A 35 -2.34 2.66 -8.35
N LEU A 36 -1.89 2.89 -7.11
CA LEU A 36 -1.63 4.24 -6.58
C LEU A 36 -0.41 4.20 -5.65
N THR A 37 0.34 5.30 -5.62
CA THR A 37 1.42 5.49 -4.64
C THR A 37 0.85 6.14 -3.38
N LEU A 38 1.10 5.49 -2.24
CA LEU A 38 0.57 5.89 -0.94
C LEU A 38 1.73 6.22 0.00
N THR A 39 1.62 7.35 0.67
CA THR A 39 2.50 7.73 1.78
C THR A 39 1.79 7.49 3.11
N THR A 40 2.40 6.71 3.99
CA THR A 40 1.84 6.38 5.32
C THR A 40 2.94 6.19 6.35
N HIS A 41 2.61 5.82 7.58
CA HIS A 41 3.61 5.50 8.60
C HIS A 41 3.85 3.99 8.69
N ARG A 42 5.07 3.56 9.02
CA ARG A 42 5.46 2.14 9.17
C ARG A 42 4.57 1.34 10.13
N ARG A 43 3.96 2.01 11.10
CA ARG A 43 3.01 1.44 12.07
C ARG A 43 1.65 1.06 11.46
N ASN A 44 1.32 1.68 10.33
CA ASN A 44 0.06 1.49 9.60
C ASN A 44 0.17 0.37 8.56
N ILE A 45 1.36 -0.20 8.34
CA ILE A 45 1.57 -1.30 7.41
C ILE A 45 1.81 -2.61 8.17
N SER A 46 1.16 -3.67 7.71
CA SER A 46 1.39 -5.05 8.13
C SER A 46 2.00 -5.80 6.97
N ILE A 47 3.11 -6.51 7.22
CA ILE A 47 3.83 -7.29 6.20
C ILE A 47 3.71 -8.76 6.58
N ASP A 48 3.18 -9.55 5.67
CA ASP A 48 3.04 -11.00 5.78
C ASP A 48 4.01 -11.66 4.79
N CYS A 49 5.05 -12.31 5.31
CA CYS A 49 6.09 -12.97 4.54
C CYS A 49 6.96 -13.89 5.42
N ALA A 50 7.68 -14.81 4.79
CA ALA A 50 8.75 -15.54 5.45
C ALA A 50 9.93 -14.61 5.81
N ALA A 51 10.66 -14.91 6.89
CA ALA A 51 11.76 -14.05 7.37
C ALA A 51 12.88 -13.82 6.35
N HIS A 52 13.08 -14.76 5.42
CA HIS A 52 14.13 -14.68 4.38
C HIS A 52 13.67 -13.94 3.11
N ALA A 53 12.38 -13.58 3.02
CA ALA A 53 11.80 -13.00 1.82
C ALA A 53 11.97 -11.48 1.74
N LEU A 54 12.37 -10.81 2.83
CA LEU A 54 12.64 -9.37 2.87
C LEU A 54 14.13 -9.09 2.80
N GLY A 55 14.48 -8.12 1.96
CA GLY A 55 15.79 -7.49 1.92
C GLY A 55 15.66 -5.98 2.12
N GLU A 56 16.73 -5.36 2.61
CA GLU A 56 16.82 -3.92 2.83
C GLU A 56 18.12 -3.38 2.24
N ILE A 57 18.06 -2.20 1.63
CA ILE A 57 19.22 -1.48 1.14
C ILE A 57 19.10 -0.01 1.52
N GLN A 58 20.19 0.57 2.05
CA GLN A 58 20.25 1.99 2.34
C GLN A 58 20.50 2.76 1.03
N LEU A 59 19.54 3.60 0.63
CA LEU A 59 19.67 4.47 -0.55
C LEU A 59 20.40 5.77 -0.20
N HIS A 60 20.00 6.38 0.92
CA HIS A 60 20.54 7.62 1.45
C HIS A 60 20.69 7.48 2.98
N PRO A 61 21.43 8.36 3.67
CA PRO A 61 21.62 8.28 5.12
C PRO A 61 20.30 8.17 5.90
N ASN A 62 19.23 8.80 5.37
CA ASN A 62 17.92 8.85 6.00
C ASN A 62 16.84 8.08 5.23
N GLN A 63 17.21 7.23 4.27
CA GLN A 63 16.24 6.50 3.43
C GLN A 63 16.69 5.06 3.16
N THR A 64 15.80 4.13 3.48
CA THR A 64 15.99 2.69 3.26
C THR A 64 14.94 2.21 2.26
N GLN A 65 15.34 1.39 1.31
CA GLN A 65 14.44 0.69 0.41
C GLN A 65 14.29 -0.75 0.87
N VAL A 66 13.05 -1.20 0.98
CA VAL A 66 12.71 -2.59 1.29
C VAL A 66 12.26 -3.27 0.01
N PHE A 67 12.77 -4.47 -0.24
CA PHE A 67 12.51 -5.24 -1.44
C PHE A 67 12.31 -6.72 -1.12
N CYS A 68 11.71 -7.46 -2.06
CA CYS A 68 11.61 -8.91 -1.94
C CYS A 68 12.94 -9.55 -2.34
N ASN A 69 13.57 -10.30 -1.45
CA ASN A 69 14.86 -10.95 -1.70
C ASN A 69 14.77 -12.11 -2.72
N LEU A 70 13.57 -12.61 -3.00
CA LEU A 70 13.34 -13.74 -3.92
C LEU A 70 13.16 -13.30 -5.37
N CYS A 71 12.49 -12.16 -5.60
CA CYS A 71 12.17 -11.67 -6.94
C CYS A 71 12.62 -10.23 -7.22
N SER A 72 13.34 -9.62 -6.28
CA SER A 72 13.88 -8.26 -6.35
C SER A 72 12.83 -7.15 -6.53
N THR A 73 11.53 -7.44 -6.33
CA THR A 73 10.49 -6.42 -6.40
C THR A 73 10.69 -5.41 -5.28
N GLN A 74 10.82 -4.13 -5.63
CA GLN A 74 10.76 -3.04 -4.66
C GLN A 74 9.38 -3.04 -4.00
N LEU A 75 9.36 -3.04 -2.68
CA LEU A 75 8.13 -3.06 -1.88
C LEU A 75 7.74 -1.66 -1.43
N PHE A 76 8.69 -0.95 -0.80
CA PHE A 76 8.49 0.41 -0.32
C PHE A 76 9.82 1.09 -0.01
N THR A 77 9.78 2.41 0.11
CA THR A 77 10.88 3.17 0.75
C THR A 77 10.43 3.67 2.10
N GLN A 78 11.35 3.74 3.05
CA GLN A 78 11.11 4.22 4.40
C GLN A 78 12.15 5.28 4.76
N ASN A 79 11.70 6.41 5.31
CA ASN A 79 12.60 7.41 5.85
C ASN A 79 12.93 7.15 7.34
N ALA A 80 13.94 7.84 7.86
CA ALA A 80 14.35 7.73 9.27
C ALA A 80 13.23 8.12 10.27
N GLY A 81 12.25 8.91 9.83
CA GLY A 81 11.07 9.30 10.61
C GLY A 81 9.96 8.24 10.64
N GLY A 82 10.12 7.11 9.95
CA GLY A 82 9.12 6.03 9.90
C GLY A 82 8.01 6.26 8.88
N GLU A 83 8.10 7.29 8.05
CA GLU A 83 7.24 7.45 6.88
C GLU A 83 7.64 6.43 5.81
N VAL A 84 6.63 5.89 5.14
CA VAL A 84 6.74 4.85 4.13
C VAL A 84 6.00 5.28 2.87
N GLU A 85 6.67 5.17 1.73
CA GLU A 85 6.07 5.34 0.41
C GLU A 85 6.01 3.98 -0.29
N LEU A 86 4.81 3.58 -0.72
CA LEU A 86 4.59 2.29 -1.38
C LEU A 86 3.54 2.37 -2.48
N THR A 87 3.70 1.56 -3.52
CA THR A 87 2.66 1.39 -4.55
C THR A 87 1.72 0.27 -4.13
N VAL A 88 0.43 0.59 -4.02
CA VAL A 88 -0.63 -0.35 -3.66
C VAL A 88 -1.60 -0.49 -4.82
N LYS A 89 -2.24 -1.64 -4.89
CA LYS A 89 -3.43 -1.85 -5.71
C LYS A 89 -4.66 -1.61 -4.86
N TYR A 90 -5.64 -0.95 -5.44
CA TYR A 90 -6.96 -0.79 -4.85
C TYR A 90 -7.98 -1.55 -5.69
N TYR A 91 -8.87 -2.29 -5.04
CA TYR A 91 -9.99 -2.90 -5.72
C TYR A 91 -11.16 -1.93 -5.53
N GLY A 92 -11.59 -1.26 -6.61
CA GLY A 92 -12.62 -0.21 -6.60
C GLY A 92 -14.02 -0.62 -6.09
N HIS A 93 -14.17 -1.82 -5.52
CA HIS A 93 -15.44 -2.33 -5.01
C HIS A 93 -15.65 -2.10 -3.50
N ASP A 94 -14.61 -1.75 -2.73
CA ASP A 94 -14.74 -1.47 -1.29
C ASP A 94 -15.05 0.00 -0.99
N VAL A 95 -14.72 0.94 -1.88
CA VAL A 95 -14.93 2.39 -1.65
C VAL A 95 -16.41 2.78 -1.81
N LEU A 96 -17.20 1.99 -2.54
CA LEU A 96 -18.64 2.22 -2.75
C LEU A 96 -19.54 1.38 -1.83
N SER A 97 -19.00 0.39 -1.12
CA SER A 97 -19.82 -0.55 -0.35
C SER A 97 -20.28 -0.01 1.01
N GLU A 98 -19.73 1.11 1.49
CA GLU A 98 -20.13 1.70 2.79
C GLU A 98 -21.22 2.80 2.70
N HIS A 99 -21.94 2.93 1.58
CA HIS A 99 -23.07 3.86 1.46
C HIS A 99 -24.32 3.32 0.74
N HIS A 100 -24.62 2.03 0.85
CA HIS A 100 -25.99 1.57 0.62
C HIS A 100 -26.81 1.70 1.92
N GLY A 101 -27.00 2.94 2.36
CA GLY A 101 -28.18 3.25 3.15
C GLY A 101 -29.39 2.82 2.34
N GLN A 102 -30.02 1.72 2.73
CA GLN A 102 -31.30 1.28 2.19
C GLN A 102 -32.27 2.45 2.31
N PHE A 103 -32.51 3.15 1.21
CA PHE A 103 -33.72 3.95 1.06
C PHE A 103 -34.88 2.95 1.03
N ASN A 104 -35.50 2.75 2.19
CA ASN A 104 -36.87 2.28 2.25
C ASN A 104 -37.72 3.35 1.56
N LEU A 105 -38.21 3.05 0.36
CA LEU A 105 -39.31 3.79 -0.22
C LEU A 105 -40.62 3.08 0.18
N PRO A 106 -41.68 3.86 0.50
CA PRO A 106 -42.91 3.41 1.14
C PRO A 106 -43.78 2.50 0.26
#